data_AF-A0A957SID1-F1
#
_entry.id   AF-A0A957SID1-F1
#
_cell.length_a   1.000
_cell.length_b   1.000
_cell.length_c   1.000
_cell.angle_alpha   90.00
_cell.angle_beta   90.00
_cell.angle_gamma   90.00
#
_symmetry.space_group_name_H-M   'P 1'
#
loop_
_entity.id
_entity.type
_entity.pdbx_description
1 polymer ?
#
loop_
_entity_poly.entity_id
_entity_poly.type
_entity_poly.pdbx_seq_one_letter_code
_entity_poly.pdbx_strand_id
1 'polypeptide(L)' 'EDVGWEVENYGTEPDIEVDITPQDYVDGRDSQLEQAIAETLQLLAHTTLLKPDLSTRPKRSLPKLPPR' A
#
# COMPACT_ATOMS: atom_id res chain seq x y z
N GLU A 1 5.90 -9.03 18.96
CA GLU A 1 4.90 -9.62 19.87
C GLU A 1 3.70 -10.00 19.03
N ASP A 2 3.05 -11.11 19.36
CA ASP A 2 1.90 -11.62 18.61
C ASP A 2 0.62 -11.06 19.26
N VAL A 3 -0.42 -10.78 18.48
CA VAL A 3 -1.67 -10.11 18.94
C VAL A 3 -2.56 -11.02 19.81
N GLY A 4 -2.07 -12.21 20.18
CA GLY A 4 -2.73 -13.14 21.10
C GLY A 4 -4.16 -13.47 20.68
N TRP A 5 -5.08 -13.38 21.65
CA TRP A 5 -6.52 -13.64 21.45
C TRP A 5 -7.33 -12.35 21.23
N GLU A 6 -6.68 -11.19 21.12
CA GLU A 6 -7.36 -9.87 21.14
C GLU A 6 -8.15 -9.58 19.85
N VAL A 7 -7.91 -10.37 18.79
CA VAL A 7 -8.60 -10.23 17.50
C VAL A 7 -9.88 -11.08 17.43
N GLU A 8 -9.98 -12.15 18.23
CA GLU A 8 -11.10 -13.09 18.12
C GLU A 8 -12.45 -12.41 18.42
N ASN A 9 -13.38 -12.51 17.47
CA ASN A 9 -14.71 -11.88 17.51
C ASN A 9 -14.71 -10.33 17.62
N TYR A 10 -13.57 -9.67 17.45
CA TYR A 10 -13.45 -8.19 17.49
C TYR A 10 -12.99 -7.62 16.15
N GLY A 11 -11.95 -8.21 15.55
CA GLY A 11 -11.27 -7.67 14.37
C GLY A 11 -10.13 -6.73 14.75
N THR A 12 -9.84 -5.75 13.89
CA THR A 12 -8.79 -4.75 14.12
C THR A 12 -9.38 -3.38 13.89
N GLU A 13 -9.12 -2.45 14.82
CA GLU A 13 -9.57 -1.07 14.67
C GLU A 13 -8.82 -0.42 13.50
N PRO A 14 -9.53 0.23 12.57
CA PRO A 14 -8.87 1.03 11.55
C PRO A 14 -8.32 2.32 12.18
N ASP A 15 -7.16 2.78 11.73
CA ASP A 15 -6.65 4.10 12.11
C ASP A 15 -7.57 5.23 11.64
N ILE A 16 -8.25 5.01 10.51
CA ILE A 16 -9.19 5.92 9.87
C ILE A 16 -10.40 5.11 9.45
N GLU A 17 -11.53 5.29 10.13
CA GLU A 17 -12.80 4.66 9.78
C GLU A 17 -13.43 5.38 8.57
N VAL A 18 -13.73 4.63 7.52
CA VAL A 18 -14.36 5.15 6.30
C VAL A 18 -15.42 4.18 5.83
N ASP A 19 -16.68 4.56 6.00
CA ASP A 19 -17.81 3.79 5.53
C ASP A 19 -18.04 3.99 4.01
N ILE A 20 -18.44 2.91 3.34
CA ILE A 20 -19.07 2.99 2.02
C ILE A 20 -20.58 2.96 2.26
N THR A 21 -21.24 4.11 2.13
CA THR A 21 -22.68 4.17 2.34
C THR A 21 -23.43 3.53 1.15
N PRO A 22 -24.69 3.11 1.33
CA PRO A 22 -25.50 2.63 0.20
C PRO A 22 -25.64 3.65 -0.93
N GLN A 23 -25.65 4.96 -0.60
CA GLN A 23 -25.71 6.03 -1.59
C GLN A 23 -24.40 6.09 -2.40
N ASP A 24 -23.24 6.00 -1.74
CA ASP A 24 -21.95 5.94 -2.43
C ASP A 24 -21.89 4.74 -3.39
N TYR A 25 -22.39 3.58 -2.95
CA TYR A 25 -22.46 2.40 -3.80
C TYR A 25 -23.36 2.62 -5.03
N VAL A 26 -24.54 3.22 -4.86
CA VAL A 26 -25.46 3.56 -5.96
C VAL A 26 -24.82 4.54 -6.94
N ASP A 27 -24.07 5.50 -6.43
CA ASP A 27 -23.39 6.53 -7.22
C ASP A 27 -22.06 6.02 -7.82
N GLY A 28 -21.65 4.78 -7.54
CA GLY A 28 -20.40 4.19 -8.00
C GLY A 28 -19.15 4.85 -7.40
N ARG A 29 -19.30 5.49 -6.24
CA ARG A 29 -18.24 6.20 -5.53
C ARG A 29 -17.57 5.29 -4.50
N ASP A 30 -16.24 5.28 -4.49
CA ASP A 30 -15.43 4.55 -3.51
C ASP A 30 -14.80 5.54 -2.53
N SER A 31 -15.49 5.78 -1.41
CA SER A 31 -15.05 6.68 -0.35
C SER A 31 -13.73 6.24 0.30
N GLN A 32 -13.51 4.92 0.41
CA GLN A 32 -12.28 4.36 0.99
C GLN A 32 -11.07 4.65 0.10
N LEU A 33 -11.18 4.45 -1.21
CA LEU A 33 -10.10 4.75 -2.15
C LEU A 33 -9.79 6.25 -2.20
N GLU A 34 -10.81 7.10 -2.21
CA GLU A 34 -10.63 8.55 -2.19
C GLU A 34 -9.88 9.01 -0.93
N GLN A 35 -10.29 8.54 0.25
CA GLN A 35 -9.62 8.85 1.51
C GLN A 35 -8.18 8.32 1.51
N ALA A 36 -7.97 7.07 1.07
CA ALA A 36 -6.64 6.46 1.02
C ALA A 36 -5.66 7.27 0.15
N ILE A 37 -6.12 7.77 -1.01
CA ILE A 37 -5.30 8.62 -1.89
C ILE A 37 -4.98 9.95 -1.20
N ALA A 38 -5.98 10.59 -0.59
CA ALA A 38 -5.78 11.87 0.10
C ALA A 38 -4.75 11.74 1.24
N GLU A 39 -4.89 10.72 2.09
CA GLU A 39 -3.97 10.46 3.20
C GLU A 39 -2.57 10.09 2.71
N THR A 40 -2.48 9.28 1.65
CA THR A 40 -1.19 8.92 1.06
C THR A 40 -0.44 10.15 0.55
N LEU A 41 -1.15 11.08 -0.11
CA LEU A 41 -0.53 12.32 -0.60
C LEU A 41 -0.07 13.23 0.56
N GLN A 42 -0.84 13.30 1.64
CA GLN A 42 -0.45 14.02 2.86
C GLN A 42 0.81 13.41 3.49
N LEU A 43 0.85 12.08 3.66
CA LEU A 43 2.00 11.38 4.21
C LEU A 43 3.25 11.55 3.35
N LEU A 44 3.10 11.49 2.02
CA LEU A 44 4.19 11.70 1.07
C LEU A 44 4.79 13.11 1.17
N ALA A 45 3.97 14.13 1.42
CA ALA A 45 4.47 15.50 1.59
C ALA A 45 5.36 15.67 2.82
N HIS A 46 5.16 14.84 3.86
CA HIS A 46 5.84 14.97 5.15
C HIS A 46 6.88 13.88 5.42
N THR A 47 6.94 12.82 4.61
CA THR A 47 7.79 11.63 4.85
C THR A 47 8.91 11.51 3.83
N THR A 48 10.14 11.23 4.28
CA THR A 48 11.24 10.86 3.38
C THR A 48 11.12 9.39 2.98
N LEU A 49 10.95 9.13 1.68
CA LEU A 49 10.86 7.77 1.15
C LEU A 49 12.23 7.06 1.26
N LEU A 50 12.25 5.93 1.96
CA LEU A 50 13.37 4.98 1.95
C LEU A 50 13.47 4.35 0.56
N LYS A 51 14.52 4.71 -0.20
CA LYS A 51 14.82 4.03 -1.46
C LYS A 51 15.50 2.69 -1.16
N PRO A 52 15.07 1.58 -1.77
CA PRO A 52 15.75 0.31 -1.61
C PRO A 52 17.16 0.40 -2.20
N ASP A 53 18.14 -0.21 -1.53
CA ASP A 53 19.46 -0.37 -2.12
C ASP A 53 19.39 -1.40 -3.26
N LEU A 54 19.68 -0.94 -4.48
CA LEU A 54 19.66 -1.76 -5.68
C LEU A 54 21.05 -2.32 -6.03
N SER A 55 22.08 -2.07 -5.22
CA SER A 55 23.46 -2.49 -5.45
C SER A 55 23.62 -4.01 -5.55
N THR A 56 22.78 -4.77 -4.86
CA THR A 56 22.82 -6.24 -4.78
C THR A 56 21.96 -6.94 -5.84
N ARG A 57 21.31 -6.19 -6.75
CA ARG A 57 20.40 -6.76 -7.75
C ARG A 57 21.16 -7.70 -8.72
N PRO A 58 20.69 -8.94 -8.96
CA PRO A 58 21.35 -9.85 -9.89
C PRO A 58 21.26 -9.33 -11.33
N LYS A 59 22.37 -9.44 -12.08
CA LYS A 59 22.40 -9.12 -13.52
C LYS A 59 21.68 -10.23 -14.31
N ARG A 60 20.56 -9.89 -14.93
CA ARG A 60 19.74 -10.80 -15.75
C ARG A 60 19.98 -10.67 -17.26
N SER A 61 20.95 -9.84 -17.66
CA SER A 61 21.30 -9.66 -19.07
C SER A 61 21.98 -10.91 -19.64
N LEU A 62 21.62 -11.29 -20.86
CA LEU A 62 22.31 -12.36 -21.58
C LEU A 62 23.80 -12.02 -21.81
N PRO A 63 24.70 -13.01 -21.83
CA PRO A 63 26.11 -12.79 -22.17
C PRO A 63 26.26 -12.31 -23.62
N LYS A 64 27.32 -11.53 -23.90
CA LYS A 64 27.66 -11.15 -25.27
C LYS A 64 28.15 -12.37 -26.04
N LEU A 65 27.60 -12.59 -27.23
CA LEU A 65 28.07 -13.65 -28.14
C LEU A 65 29.44 -13.27 -28.72
N PRO A 66 30.31 -14.26 -29.00
CA PRO A 66 31.57 -14.01 -29.71
C PRO A 66 31.34 -13.54 -31.15
N PRO A 67 32.30 -12.83 -31.76
CA PRO A 67 32.24 -12.42 -33.17
C PRO A 67 32.23 -13.66 -34.09
N ARG A 68 31.61 -13.50 -35.27
CA ARG A 68 31.57 -14.53 -36.32
C ARG A 68 32.93 -14.74 -36.97
#